data_AF-A0A084EW93-F1
#
_entry.id   AF-A0A084EW93-F1
#
_cell.length_a   1.000
_cell.length_b   1.000
_cell.length_c   1.000
_cell.angle_alpha   90.00
_cell.angle_beta   90.00
_cell.angle_gamma   90.00
#
_symmetry.space_group_name_H-M   'P 1'
#
loop_
_entity.id
_entity.type
_entity.pdbx_description
1 polymer ?
#
loop_
_entity_poly.entity_id
_entity_poly.type
_entity_poly.pdbx_seq_one_letter_code
_entity_poly.pdbx_strand_id
1 'polypeptide(L)'
;MKAKTIKILSLIAFCAVPIAAVAVACKKSQPESKPEKGSNNTQQNQQKQVAPVKTTYSVTYGLNDDQSFVQSSKTFVDQVNEFANKKGDYIKFDVNVKGVKINKQFEREQFLNNELKKFQNFDFKKDLITKPEKDDINVAFENSAEAKEVKEVLEKEFNNFYVPIQWFEKDLKEAIEKVDKRVGLNITKEKAIQDNKLNEYNQVVKMIKDFLAKYFVSFSEDLEFTNINQNIRGGWSLNIDLKNTKTGSSTGNIKLDFKKPDKKLSNKEIDAKNEEASFAKKMVQKILDRLDNTFIENIPKTFYLILLLDDNNQVAAKLSEVITNQSYNFIKNKIPFINYKFVEKFAKKIIAKQSKKVLDLLQNRIKRAQS
;
A
#
# COMPACT_ATOMS: atom_id res chain seq x y z
N MET A 1 36.59 34.51 -11.86
CA MET A 1 35.64 33.62 -12.58
C MET A 1 36.41 32.66 -13.45
N LYS A 2 36.47 31.38 -13.07
CA LYS A 2 36.88 30.26 -13.95
C LYS A 2 36.08 29.04 -13.52
N ALA A 3 35.18 28.59 -14.38
CA ALA A 3 34.37 27.39 -14.16
C ALA A 3 35.28 26.15 -14.23
N LYS A 4 35.23 25.31 -13.19
CA LYS A 4 35.79 23.96 -13.23
C LYS A 4 34.73 23.02 -13.78
N THR A 5 34.93 22.60 -15.02
CA THR A 5 34.16 21.54 -15.68
C THR A 5 34.57 20.20 -15.06
N ILE A 6 33.64 19.54 -14.36
CA ILE A 6 33.80 18.15 -13.94
C ILE A 6 33.21 17.28 -15.05
N LYS A 7 34.09 16.62 -15.82
CA LYS A 7 33.71 15.51 -16.73
C LYS A 7 33.55 14.25 -15.88
N ILE A 8 32.36 13.66 -15.85
CA ILE A 8 32.17 12.27 -15.41
C ILE A 8 31.95 11.44 -16.68
N LEU A 9 32.97 10.65 -17.04
CA LEU A 9 32.84 9.54 -17.97
C LEU A 9 31.94 8.48 -17.32
N SER A 10 30.81 8.15 -17.94
CA SER A 10 30.15 6.86 -17.75
C SER A 10 30.40 6.02 -18.99
N LEU A 11 31.50 5.26 -18.97
CA LEU A 11 31.69 4.09 -19.83
C LEU A 11 30.68 3.03 -19.38
N ILE A 12 29.66 2.77 -20.18
CA ILE A 12 29.00 1.46 -20.18
C ILE A 12 29.12 0.95 -21.61
N ALA A 13 30.18 0.17 -21.83
CA ALA A 13 30.31 -0.66 -23.01
C ALA A 13 29.26 -1.79 -22.89
N PHE A 14 28.17 -1.69 -23.64
CA PHE A 14 27.33 -2.85 -23.90
C PHE A 14 27.96 -3.63 -25.05
N CYS A 15 28.42 -4.84 -24.76
CA CYS A 15 28.73 -5.83 -25.78
C CYS A 15 27.51 -5.98 -26.70
N ALA A 16 27.65 -5.51 -27.94
CA ALA A 16 26.73 -5.82 -29.00
C ALA A 16 26.84 -7.33 -29.28
N VAL A 17 25.83 -8.09 -28.88
CA VAL A 17 25.66 -9.45 -29.39
C VAL A 17 25.17 -9.31 -30.84
N PRO A 18 25.90 -9.80 -31.85
CA PRO A 18 25.36 -9.83 -33.20
C PRO A 18 24.22 -10.85 -33.23
N ILE A 19 23.01 -10.39 -33.56
CA ILE A 19 21.91 -11.25 -33.96
C ILE A 19 22.34 -11.87 -35.29
N ALA A 20 22.74 -13.14 -35.25
CA ALA A 20 23.06 -13.90 -36.44
C ALA A 20 21.82 -13.93 -37.35
N ALA A 21 21.95 -13.27 -38.50
CA ALA A 21 21.07 -13.47 -39.64
C ALA A 21 21.22 -14.93 -40.07
N VAL A 22 20.16 -15.72 -39.90
CA VAL A 22 20.06 -17.05 -40.51
C VAL A 22 19.86 -16.83 -42.01
N ALA A 23 20.96 -16.87 -42.76
CA ALA A 23 20.97 -17.06 -44.20
C ALA A 23 21.80 -18.32 -44.51
N VAL A 24 21.13 -19.29 -45.13
CA VAL A 24 21.68 -20.58 -45.55
C VAL A 24 22.64 -20.38 -46.73
N ALA A 25 23.85 -20.95 -46.67
CA ALA A 25 24.35 -21.95 -47.63
C ALA A 25 25.89 -22.11 -47.60
N CYS A 26 26.39 -23.35 -47.42
CA CYS A 26 27.38 -23.97 -48.32
C CYS A 26 27.71 -25.44 -47.95
N LYS A 27 27.20 -26.34 -48.81
CA LYS A 27 27.68 -27.64 -49.33
C LYS A 27 28.76 -28.49 -48.60
N LYS A 28 28.47 -29.80 -48.53
CA LYS A 28 29.32 -30.89 -49.06
C LYS A 28 28.50 -32.13 -49.53
N SER A 29 28.69 -32.51 -50.81
CA SER A 29 28.62 -33.83 -51.56
C SER A 29 27.91 -35.06 -50.93
N GLN A 30 27.19 -36.00 -51.59
CA GLN A 30 26.92 -36.50 -52.98
C GLN A 30 25.86 -37.66 -52.86
N PRO A 31 25.37 -38.41 -53.90
CA PRO A 31 24.96 -38.11 -55.29
C PRO A 31 23.55 -38.67 -55.70
N GLU A 32 23.09 -38.25 -56.90
CA GLU A 32 22.16 -38.89 -57.88
C GLU A 32 20.73 -39.37 -57.54
N SER A 33 19.72 -38.68 -58.11
CA SER A 33 18.74 -39.27 -59.05
C SER A 33 17.96 -38.16 -59.80
N LYS A 34 17.60 -38.45 -61.06
CA LYS A 34 17.05 -37.55 -62.09
C LYS A 34 15.58 -37.15 -61.85
N PRO A 35 15.04 -36.15 -62.60
CA PRO A 35 13.90 -35.34 -62.20
C PRO A 35 12.55 -35.86 -62.71
N GLU A 36 11.49 -35.65 -61.94
CA GLU A 36 10.12 -35.63 -62.48
C GLU A 36 9.45 -34.28 -62.24
N LYS A 37 8.83 -33.81 -63.32
CA LYS A 37 8.11 -32.55 -63.49
C LYS A 37 6.88 -32.51 -62.60
N GLY A 38 6.67 -31.39 -61.91
CA GLY A 38 5.43 -31.07 -61.22
C GLY A 38 5.19 -29.56 -61.25
N SER A 39 4.04 -29.16 -61.76
CA SER A 39 3.67 -27.83 -62.21
C SER A 39 3.56 -26.76 -61.12
N ASN A 40 3.80 -25.52 -61.54
CA ASN A 40 3.56 -24.24 -60.85
C ASN A 40 2.18 -24.17 -60.17
N ASN A 41 2.17 -23.71 -58.91
CA ASN A 41 1.49 -22.48 -58.50
C ASN A 41 1.78 -22.19 -57.03
N THR A 42 2.75 -21.32 -56.75
CA THR A 42 2.91 -20.73 -55.42
C THR A 42 2.65 -19.24 -55.57
N GLN A 43 1.53 -18.78 -55.01
CA GLN A 43 1.26 -17.36 -54.78
C GLN A 43 2.46 -16.78 -54.03
N GLN A 44 3.14 -15.82 -54.64
CA GLN A 44 4.08 -14.95 -53.96
C GLN A 44 3.31 -14.17 -52.90
N ASN A 45 3.28 -14.69 -51.68
CA ASN A 45 3.13 -13.84 -50.51
C ASN A 45 4.38 -12.96 -50.47
N GLN A 46 4.26 -11.74 -51.00
CA GLN A 46 5.23 -10.67 -50.74
C GLN A 46 5.25 -10.45 -49.23
N GLN A 47 6.14 -11.15 -48.53
CA GLN A 47 6.68 -10.63 -47.28
C GLN A 47 7.31 -9.29 -47.63
N LYS A 48 6.63 -8.20 -47.29
CA LYS A 48 7.25 -6.87 -47.25
C LYS A 48 8.56 -7.04 -46.49
N GLN A 49 9.69 -6.90 -47.19
CA GLN A 49 10.97 -6.70 -46.54
C GLN A 49 10.81 -5.50 -45.62
N VAL A 50 10.74 -5.75 -44.32
CA VAL A 50 10.75 -4.70 -43.31
C VAL A 50 12.13 -4.06 -43.42
N ALA A 51 12.18 -2.81 -43.87
CA ALA A 51 13.42 -2.07 -43.97
C ALA A 51 14.15 -2.12 -42.62
N PRO A 52 15.49 -2.27 -42.60
CA PRO A 52 16.24 -2.28 -41.35
C PRO A 52 16.00 -0.96 -40.61
N VAL A 53 15.62 -1.07 -39.33
CA VAL A 53 15.39 0.06 -38.44
C VAL A 53 16.64 0.95 -38.43
N LYS A 54 16.52 2.20 -38.90
CA LYS A 54 17.66 3.11 -39.03
C LYS A 54 18.05 3.74 -37.69
N THR A 55 17.08 4.02 -36.81
CA THR A 55 17.32 4.59 -35.48
C THR A 55 16.27 4.15 -34.45
N THR A 56 16.72 3.79 -33.24
CA THR A 56 15.85 3.41 -32.11
C THR A 56 16.20 4.21 -30.87
N TYR A 57 15.19 4.73 -30.18
CA TYR A 57 15.32 5.29 -28.83
C TYR A 57 14.83 4.27 -27.80
N SER A 58 15.63 3.97 -26.77
CA SER A 58 15.29 2.98 -25.74
C SER A 58 14.95 3.65 -24.41
N VAL A 59 13.84 3.23 -23.80
CA VAL A 59 13.42 3.62 -22.45
C VAL A 59 13.39 2.38 -21.57
N THR A 60 14.00 2.46 -20.40
CA THR A 60 14.12 1.32 -19.47
C THR A 60 13.63 1.68 -18.09
N TYR A 61 12.83 0.80 -17.48
CA TYR A 61 12.34 0.96 -16.12
C TYR A 61 12.33 -0.35 -15.34
N GLY A 62 12.76 -0.31 -14.08
CA GLY A 62 12.84 -1.47 -13.19
C GLY A 62 12.21 -1.22 -11.83
N LEU A 63 11.50 -2.23 -11.31
CA LEU A 63 10.74 -2.18 -10.05
C LEU A 63 11.25 -3.17 -8.97
N ASN A 64 12.54 -3.53 -9.01
CA ASN A 64 13.12 -4.62 -8.21
C ASN A 64 13.54 -4.23 -6.77
N ASP A 65 12.84 -3.27 -6.17
CA ASP A 65 13.10 -2.63 -4.85
C ASP A 65 14.28 -1.66 -4.80
N ASP A 66 13.99 -0.34 -4.78
CA ASP A 66 14.88 0.63 -4.14
C ASP A 66 14.20 1.94 -3.73
N GLN A 67 14.78 2.61 -2.72
CA GLN A 67 14.34 3.87 -2.09
C GLN A 67 14.26 5.09 -3.03
N SER A 68 14.67 4.94 -4.30
CA SER A 68 14.67 5.97 -5.33
C SER A 68 13.44 5.95 -6.25
N PHE A 69 12.43 5.12 -5.96
CA PHE A 69 11.25 4.86 -6.82
C PHE A 69 10.60 6.11 -7.43
N VAL A 70 10.57 7.22 -6.69
CA VAL A 70 9.95 8.47 -7.15
C VAL A 70 10.81 9.22 -8.12
N GLN A 71 12.12 9.26 -7.85
CA GLN A 71 13.06 9.79 -8.80
C GLN A 71 13.10 8.93 -10.06
N SER A 72 13.05 7.60 -9.91
CA SER A 72 12.99 6.67 -11.04
C SER A 72 11.70 6.84 -11.86
N SER A 73 10.54 6.97 -11.21
CA SER A 73 9.25 7.23 -11.88
C SER A 73 9.27 8.58 -12.61
N LYS A 74 9.85 9.61 -11.99
CA LYS A 74 10.04 10.91 -12.63
C LYS A 74 10.95 10.80 -13.85
N THR A 75 12.14 10.21 -13.70
CA THR A 75 13.09 10.02 -14.79
C THR A 75 12.46 9.23 -15.95
N PHE A 76 11.70 8.18 -15.65
CA PHE A 76 10.99 7.40 -16.67
C PHE A 76 9.96 8.25 -17.42
N VAL A 77 9.12 9.01 -16.71
CA VAL A 77 8.15 9.92 -17.34
C VAL A 77 8.86 11.01 -18.14
N ASP A 78 9.95 11.57 -17.64
CA ASP A 78 10.75 12.59 -18.33
C ASP A 78 11.38 12.03 -19.61
N GLN A 79 11.93 10.81 -19.59
CA GLN A 79 12.44 10.10 -20.78
C GLN A 79 11.35 9.87 -21.83
N VAL A 80 10.13 9.51 -21.39
CA VAL A 80 8.98 9.33 -22.28
C VAL A 80 8.50 10.65 -22.86
N ASN A 81 8.51 11.75 -22.10
CA ASN A 81 8.15 13.08 -22.59
C ASN A 81 9.22 13.65 -23.54
N GLU A 82 10.50 13.42 -23.25
CA GLU A 82 11.62 13.83 -24.11
C GLU A 82 11.55 13.21 -25.51
N PHE A 83 10.88 12.07 -25.65
CA PHE A 83 10.72 11.38 -26.93
C PHE A 83 10.15 12.28 -28.04
N ALA A 84 9.22 13.18 -27.70
CA ALA A 84 8.65 14.13 -28.67
C ALA A 84 9.75 14.93 -29.40
N ASN A 85 10.87 15.17 -28.73
CA ASN A 85 11.99 15.98 -29.19
C ASN A 85 13.17 15.18 -29.77
N LYS A 86 13.16 13.84 -29.76
CA LYS A 86 14.23 13.00 -30.32
C LYS A 86 13.94 12.62 -31.79
N LYS A 87 14.99 12.51 -32.60
CA LYS A 87 14.95 12.11 -34.03
C LYS A 87 15.15 10.59 -34.20
N GLY A 88 14.23 9.79 -33.66
CA GLY A 88 14.23 8.32 -33.79
C GLY A 88 13.03 7.80 -34.58
N ASP A 89 13.20 6.73 -35.35
CA ASP A 89 12.12 6.11 -36.12
C ASP A 89 11.18 5.28 -35.21
N TYR A 90 11.76 4.65 -34.19
CA TYR A 90 11.05 3.82 -33.21
C TYR A 90 11.41 4.19 -31.78
N ILE A 91 10.46 3.90 -30.89
CA ILE A 91 10.70 3.86 -29.45
C ILE A 91 10.57 2.43 -28.96
N LYS A 92 11.57 1.98 -28.19
CA LYS A 92 11.60 0.68 -27.54
C LYS A 92 11.45 0.87 -26.03
N PHE A 93 10.52 0.14 -25.46
CA PHE A 93 10.29 0.05 -24.03
C PHE A 93 10.78 -1.29 -23.50
N ASP A 94 11.66 -1.23 -22.52
CA ASP A 94 12.15 -2.37 -21.76
C ASP A 94 11.77 -2.18 -20.27
N VAL A 95 10.67 -2.79 -19.84
CA VAL A 95 10.16 -2.67 -18.47
C VAL A 95 10.32 -3.99 -17.73
N ASN A 96 10.81 -3.96 -16.49
CA ASN A 96 10.87 -5.13 -15.62
C ASN A 96 10.06 -4.90 -14.32
N VAL A 97 9.00 -5.68 -14.13
CA VAL A 97 8.16 -5.66 -12.94
C VAL A 97 8.28 -6.98 -12.20
N LYS A 98 9.06 -7.01 -11.10
CA LYS A 98 9.26 -8.22 -10.27
C LYS A 98 9.55 -9.47 -11.13
N GLY A 99 10.52 -9.34 -12.02
CA GLY A 99 10.98 -10.40 -12.92
C GLY A 99 10.15 -10.60 -14.20
N VAL A 100 9.01 -9.93 -14.35
CA VAL A 100 8.23 -9.95 -15.60
C VAL A 100 8.73 -8.85 -16.52
N LYS A 101 9.25 -9.23 -17.69
CA LYS A 101 9.78 -8.30 -18.68
C LYS A 101 8.73 -7.98 -19.73
N ILE A 102 8.46 -6.70 -19.95
CA ILE A 102 7.76 -6.19 -21.11
C ILE A 102 8.80 -5.61 -22.06
N ASN A 103 8.84 -6.11 -23.29
CA ASN A 103 9.64 -5.57 -24.38
C ASN A 103 8.68 -5.18 -25.51
N LYS A 104 8.52 -3.88 -25.75
CA LYS A 104 7.57 -3.39 -26.77
C LYS A 104 8.21 -2.29 -27.59
N GLN A 105 7.98 -2.34 -28.90
CA GLN A 105 8.48 -1.34 -29.84
C GLN A 105 7.30 -0.70 -30.57
N PHE A 106 7.36 0.62 -30.74
CA PHE A 106 6.36 1.38 -31.48
C PHE A 106 7.03 2.22 -32.56
N GLU A 107 6.35 2.39 -33.69
CA GLU A 107 6.64 3.47 -34.61
C GLU A 107 6.42 4.82 -33.92
N ARG A 108 7.29 5.80 -34.21
CA ARG A 108 7.26 7.09 -33.53
C ARG A 108 5.91 7.78 -33.65
N GLU A 109 5.36 7.86 -34.86
CA GLU A 109 4.09 8.55 -35.08
C GLU A 109 2.93 7.85 -34.39
N GLN A 110 2.91 6.51 -34.38
CA GLN A 110 1.92 5.72 -33.66
C GLN A 110 1.95 6.02 -32.16
N PHE A 111 3.15 6.03 -31.56
CA PHE A 111 3.30 6.33 -30.14
C PHE A 111 2.90 7.77 -29.80
N LEU A 112 3.34 8.76 -30.58
CA LEU A 112 3.03 10.17 -30.34
C LEU A 112 1.53 10.47 -30.47
N ASN A 113 0.88 9.93 -31.50
CA ASN A 113 -0.51 10.27 -31.79
C ASN A 113 -1.51 9.50 -30.93
N ASN A 114 -1.16 8.30 -30.46
CA ASN A 114 -2.09 7.44 -29.73
C ASN A 114 -1.73 7.35 -28.24
N GLU A 115 -0.52 6.90 -27.92
CA GLU A 115 -0.15 6.54 -26.55
C GLU A 115 0.26 7.77 -25.71
N LEU A 116 1.08 8.67 -26.26
CA LEU A 116 1.55 9.86 -25.56
C LEU A 116 0.42 10.87 -25.31
N LYS A 117 -0.51 11.05 -26.25
CA LYS A 117 -1.68 11.93 -26.06
C LYS A 117 -2.62 11.40 -24.96
N LYS A 118 -2.88 10.09 -24.93
CA LYS A 118 -3.66 9.44 -23.86
C LYS A 118 -3.00 9.66 -22.50
N PHE A 119 -1.68 9.53 -22.45
CA PHE A 119 -0.87 9.76 -21.26
C PHE A 119 -0.89 11.21 -20.76
N GLN A 120 -0.80 12.20 -21.65
CA GLN A 120 -0.74 13.62 -21.30
C GLN A 120 -2.08 14.21 -20.85
N ASN A 121 -3.20 13.69 -21.36
CA ASN A 121 -4.54 14.23 -21.10
C ASN A 121 -5.19 13.74 -19.79
N PHE A 122 -4.54 12.88 -19.01
CA PHE A 122 -5.12 12.32 -17.79
C PHE A 122 -4.78 13.17 -16.56
N ASP A 123 -5.81 13.64 -15.84
CA ASP A 123 -5.67 14.36 -14.56
C ASP A 123 -5.55 13.37 -13.40
N PHE A 124 -4.31 13.01 -13.07
CA PHE A 124 -3.98 12.09 -11.99
C PHE A 124 -4.28 12.65 -10.58
N LYS A 125 -4.65 13.92 -10.40
CA LYS A 125 -4.82 14.51 -9.05
C LYS A 125 -6.24 14.33 -8.50
N LYS A 126 -7.27 14.43 -9.34
CA LYS A 126 -8.67 14.39 -8.89
C LYS A 126 -9.26 12.99 -8.71
N ASP A 127 -8.66 11.99 -9.37
CA ASP A 127 -9.31 10.68 -9.53
C ASP A 127 -8.74 9.57 -8.59
N LEU A 128 -7.63 9.79 -7.87
CA LEU A 128 -6.89 8.69 -7.23
C LEU A 128 -7.23 8.41 -5.76
N ILE A 129 -7.69 9.42 -5.01
CA ILE A 129 -7.90 9.30 -3.56
C ILE A 129 -9.38 9.51 -3.25
N THR A 130 -10.03 8.42 -2.82
CA THR A 130 -11.42 8.46 -2.37
C THR A 130 -11.49 8.58 -0.86
N LYS A 131 -12.58 9.19 -0.34
CA LYS A 131 -12.86 9.24 1.11
C LYS A 131 -12.66 7.85 1.72
N PRO A 132 -11.99 7.74 2.87
CA PRO A 132 -11.64 6.45 3.44
C PRO A 132 -12.89 5.65 3.82
N GLU A 133 -12.78 4.33 3.65
CA GLU A 133 -13.66 3.37 4.31
C GLU A 133 -13.36 3.35 5.81
N LYS A 134 -14.33 2.96 6.62
CA LYS A 134 -14.09 2.66 8.04
C LYS A 134 -13.21 1.43 8.12
N ASP A 135 -11.96 1.61 8.55
CA ASP A 135 -11.00 0.54 8.78
C ASP A 135 -10.47 0.64 10.21
N ASP A 136 -10.58 -0.47 10.93
CA ASP A 136 -10.11 -0.55 12.32
C ASP A 136 -8.62 -0.91 12.38
N ILE A 137 -7.92 -0.30 13.33
CA ILE A 137 -6.60 -0.76 13.74
C ILE A 137 -6.78 -1.99 14.62
N ASN A 138 -6.34 -3.14 14.10
CA ASN A 138 -6.40 -4.41 14.82
C ASN A 138 -5.15 -4.56 15.71
N VAL A 139 -5.34 -4.46 17.02
CA VAL A 139 -4.30 -4.62 18.03
C VAL A 139 -3.87 -6.09 18.08
N ALA A 140 -2.57 -6.31 17.88
CA ALA A 140 -1.95 -7.63 17.94
C ALA A 140 -0.48 -7.47 18.35
N PHE A 141 0.05 -8.43 19.11
CA PHE A 141 1.45 -8.52 19.48
C PHE A 141 1.82 -9.98 19.75
N GLU A 142 3.04 -10.39 19.41
CA GLU A 142 3.52 -11.78 19.59
C GLU A 142 4.56 -11.87 20.72
N ASN A 143 5.31 -10.80 20.97
CA ASN A 143 6.41 -10.74 21.92
C ASN A 143 6.33 -9.49 22.82
N SER A 144 7.19 -9.40 23.83
CA SER A 144 7.21 -8.29 24.80
C SER A 144 7.53 -6.92 24.18
N ALA A 145 8.34 -6.87 23.11
CA ALA A 145 8.65 -5.61 22.44
C ALA A 145 7.41 -5.05 21.74
N GLU A 146 6.71 -5.89 20.97
CA GLU A 146 5.43 -5.54 20.34
C GLU A 146 4.35 -5.22 21.38
N ALA A 147 4.33 -5.91 22.52
CA ALA A 147 3.39 -5.61 23.61
C ALA A 147 3.61 -4.19 24.19
N LYS A 148 4.87 -3.74 24.27
CA LYS A 148 5.21 -2.37 24.67
C LYS A 148 4.78 -1.35 23.62
N GLU A 149 4.95 -1.64 22.34
CA GLU A 149 4.46 -0.80 21.24
C GLU A 149 2.93 -0.62 21.30
N VAL A 150 2.20 -1.71 21.56
CA VAL A 150 0.73 -1.68 21.74
C VAL A 150 0.35 -0.80 22.92
N LYS A 151 1.03 -0.94 24.06
CA LYS A 151 0.82 -0.08 25.23
C LYS A 151 0.98 1.40 24.86
N GLU A 152 2.12 1.76 24.26
CA GLU A 152 2.43 3.16 23.91
C GLU A 152 1.39 3.77 22.97
N VAL A 153 0.93 3.02 21.96
CA VAL A 153 -0.09 3.52 21.01
C VAL A 153 -1.45 3.66 21.67
N LEU A 154 -1.90 2.67 22.45
CA LEU A 154 -3.21 2.72 23.10
C LEU A 154 -3.27 3.82 24.18
N GLU A 155 -2.21 3.96 24.98
CA GLU A 155 -2.11 5.07 25.95
C GLU A 155 -2.16 6.41 25.22
N LYS A 156 -1.38 6.59 24.15
CA LYS A 156 -1.38 7.85 23.41
C LYS A 156 -2.70 8.13 22.69
N GLU A 157 -3.36 7.09 22.18
CA GLU A 157 -4.63 7.21 21.49
C GLU A 157 -5.72 7.68 22.44
N PHE A 158 -5.91 6.95 23.54
CA PHE A 158 -7.03 7.20 24.43
C PHE A 158 -6.75 8.21 25.53
N ASN A 159 -5.51 8.69 25.66
CA ASN A 159 -5.21 9.78 26.56
C ASN A 159 -5.99 11.03 26.14
N ASN A 160 -6.79 11.55 27.07
CA ASN A 160 -7.68 12.68 26.92
C ASN A 160 -8.94 12.44 26.06
N PHE A 161 -9.34 11.20 25.83
CA PHE A 161 -10.65 10.92 25.24
C PHE A 161 -11.78 11.25 26.21
N TYR A 162 -12.85 11.87 25.71
CA TYR A 162 -14.04 12.08 26.51
C TYR A 162 -14.81 10.77 26.66
N VAL A 163 -15.27 10.45 27.86
CA VAL A 163 -16.19 9.31 28.06
C VAL A 163 -17.50 9.80 28.64
N PRO A 164 -18.67 9.33 28.16
CA PRO A 164 -19.94 9.72 28.77
C PRO A 164 -20.00 9.35 30.25
N ILE A 165 -20.47 10.26 31.10
CA ILE A 165 -20.58 10.02 32.55
C ILE A 165 -21.42 8.77 32.84
N GLN A 166 -22.56 8.64 32.15
CA GLN A 166 -23.44 7.49 32.27
C GLN A 166 -22.72 6.18 31.96
N TRP A 167 -21.88 6.15 30.92
CA TRP A 167 -21.16 4.94 30.55
C TRP A 167 -20.05 4.61 31.55
N PHE A 168 -19.23 5.60 31.95
CA PHE A 168 -18.05 5.34 32.79
C PHE A 168 -18.41 5.21 34.28
N GLU A 169 -19.03 6.22 34.90
CA GLU A 169 -19.28 6.23 36.35
C GLU A 169 -20.47 5.36 36.77
N LYS A 170 -21.33 4.94 35.83
CA LYS A 170 -22.51 4.12 36.12
C LYS A 170 -22.47 2.77 35.41
N ASP A 171 -22.63 2.70 34.09
CA ASP A 171 -22.85 1.42 33.40
C ASP A 171 -21.65 0.47 33.55
N LEU A 172 -20.43 0.95 33.27
CA LEU A 172 -19.20 0.15 33.39
C LEU A 172 -18.92 -0.21 34.85
N LYS A 173 -19.11 0.75 35.76
CA LYS A 173 -18.92 0.55 37.20
C LYS A 173 -19.85 -0.56 37.73
N GLU A 174 -21.15 -0.47 37.44
CA GLU A 174 -22.14 -1.47 37.85
C GLU A 174 -21.82 -2.85 37.25
N ALA A 175 -21.31 -2.91 36.03
CA ALA A 175 -20.87 -4.16 35.41
C ALA A 175 -19.65 -4.76 36.12
N ILE A 176 -18.67 -3.95 36.51
CA ILE A 176 -17.50 -4.40 37.29
C ILE A 176 -17.94 -4.89 38.68
N GLU A 177 -18.84 -4.17 39.35
CA GLU A 177 -19.35 -4.53 40.68
C GLU A 177 -20.17 -5.84 40.69
N LYS A 178 -20.70 -6.27 39.54
CA LYS A 178 -21.33 -7.59 39.39
C LYS A 178 -20.33 -8.75 39.38
N VAL A 179 -19.09 -8.49 38.99
CA VAL A 179 -17.98 -9.46 38.99
C VAL A 179 -17.37 -9.53 40.39
N ASP A 180 -17.06 -8.38 41.00
CA ASP A 180 -16.53 -8.30 42.36
C ASP A 180 -17.11 -7.09 43.11
N LYS A 181 -17.76 -7.35 44.25
CA LYS A 181 -18.40 -6.32 45.11
C LYS A 181 -17.45 -5.69 46.14
N ARG A 182 -16.18 -6.12 46.19
CA ARG A 182 -15.19 -5.55 47.13
C ARG A 182 -14.96 -4.07 46.85
N VAL A 183 -14.39 -3.37 47.83
CA VAL A 183 -14.06 -1.92 47.74
C VAL A 183 -12.89 -1.74 46.76
N GLY A 184 -13.19 -1.75 45.46
CA GLY A 184 -12.23 -1.57 44.39
C GLY A 184 -12.83 -1.98 43.05
N LEU A 185 -12.70 -1.12 42.03
CA LEU A 185 -13.20 -1.40 40.68
C LEU A 185 -12.14 -2.15 39.86
N ASN A 186 -11.55 -3.18 40.47
CA ASN A 186 -10.44 -3.97 39.93
C ASN A 186 -10.85 -5.44 39.86
N ILE A 187 -10.85 -6.00 38.65
CA ILE A 187 -11.25 -7.39 38.37
C ILE A 187 -10.23 -8.08 37.48
N THR A 188 -9.97 -9.35 37.77
CA THR A 188 -9.06 -10.21 37.00
C THR A 188 -9.82 -11.40 36.45
N LYS A 189 -9.45 -11.89 35.26
CA LYS A 189 -10.08 -13.05 34.63
C LYS A 189 -9.95 -14.30 35.51
N GLU A 190 -8.77 -14.54 36.08
CA GLU A 190 -8.49 -15.72 36.92
C GLU A 190 -9.46 -15.79 38.11
N LYS A 191 -9.63 -14.68 38.82
CA LYS A 191 -10.57 -14.59 39.94
C LYS A 191 -12.03 -14.74 39.50
N ALA A 192 -12.41 -14.14 38.37
CA ALA A 192 -13.75 -14.33 37.84
C ALA A 192 -14.04 -15.80 37.48
N ILE A 193 -13.04 -16.57 37.05
CA ILE A 193 -13.18 -18.02 36.86
C ILE A 193 -13.38 -18.73 38.20
N GLN A 194 -12.55 -18.41 39.20
CA GLN A 194 -12.63 -19.00 40.55
C GLN A 194 -13.98 -18.73 41.23
N ASP A 195 -14.53 -17.54 41.05
CA ASP A 195 -15.79 -17.09 41.66
C ASP A 195 -17.02 -17.45 40.80
N ASN A 196 -16.87 -18.19 39.70
CA ASN A 196 -17.93 -18.52 38.73
C ASN A 196 -18.66 -17.28 38.15
N LYS A 197 -17.88 -16.23 37.86
CA LYS A 197 -18.29 -14.92 37.34
C LYS A 197 -17.70 -14.60 35.96
N LEU A 198 -17.28 -15.62 35.21
CA LEU A 198 -16.68 -15.44 33.88
C LEU A 198 -17.64 -14.76 32.89
N ASN A 199 -18.95 -15.02 32.99
CA ASN A 199 -19.93 -14.40 32.10
C ASN A 199 -20.04 -12.89 32.35
N GLU A 200 -20.12 -12.47 33.60
CA GLU A 200 -20.11 -11.06 33.99
C GLU A 200 -18.79 -10.38 33.61
N TYR A 201 -17.65 -11.06 33.79
CA TYR A 201 -16.34 -10.55 33.35
C TYR A 201 -16.32 -10.31 31.83
N ASN A 202 -16.80 -11.27 31.05
CA ASN A 202 -16.87 -11.15 29.60
C ASN A 202 -17.82 -10.03 29.14
N GLN A 203 -18.87 -9.72 29.90
CA GLN A 203 -19.73 -8.55 29.64
C GLN A 203 -18.94 -7.24 29.83
N VAL A 204 -18.13 -7.12 30.89
CA VAL A 204 -17.25 -5.95 31.08
C VAL A 204 -16.26 -5.82 29.92
N VAL A 205 -15.59 -6.91 29.54
CA VAL A 205 -14.67 -6.95 28.40
C VAL A 205 -15.37 -6.49 27.12
N LYS A 206 -16.60 -6.98 26.86
CA LYS A 206 -17.39 -6.59 25.70
C LYS A 206 -17.71 -5.09 25.72
N MET A 207 -18.13 -4.53 26.85
CA MET A 207 -18.41 -3.09 26.96
C MET A 207 -17.18 -2.24 26.65
N ILE A 208 -15.99 -2.66 27.10
CA ILE A 208 -14.73 -1.98 26.81
C ILE A 208 -14.39 -2.11 25.31
N LYS A 209 -14.45 -3.32 24.74
CA LYS A 209 -14.20 -3.56 23.31
C LYS A 209 -15.16 -2.75 22.43
N ASP A 210 -16.45 -2.72 22.76
CA ASP A 210 -17.46 -1.95 22.03
C ASP A 210 -17.17 -0.44 22.08
N PHE A 211 -16.72 0.08 23.21
CA PHE A 211 -16.32 1.47 23.34
C PHE A 211 -15.10 1.80 22.47
N LEU A 212 -14.07 0.96 22.47
CA LEU A 212 -12.85 1.16 21.68
C LEU A 212 -13.11 0.99 20.18
N ALA A 213 -13.99 0.06 19.79
CA ALA A 213 -14.39 -0.17 18.40
C ALA A 213 -15.14 1.01 17.78
N LYS A 214 -15.91 1.79 18.56
CA LYS A 214 -16.48 3.06 18.08
C LYS A 214 -15.43 4.03 17.56
N TYR A 215 -14.21 3.92 18.08
CA TYR A 215 -13.05 4.72 17.67
C TYR A 215 -12.04 3.90 16.87
N PHE A 216 -12.54 2.92 16.12
CA PHE A 216 -11.81 2.13 15.13
C PHE A 216 -10.66 1.29 15.72
N VAL A 217 -10.76 0.87 16.98
CA VAL A 217 -9.78 -0.04 17.61
C VAL A 217 -10.42 -1.40 17.83
N SER A 218 -9.83 -2.43 17.24
CA SER A 218 -10.21 -3.84 17.44
C SER A 218 -9.04 -4.62 18.03
N PHE A 219 -9.32 -5.82 18.54
CA PHE A 219 -8.30 -6.71 19.14
C PHE A 219 -8.30 -8.05 18.43
N SER A 220 -7.12 -8.59 18.18
CA SER A 220 -6.97 -9.95 17.68
C SER A 220 -7.65 -10.95 18.62
N GLU A 221 -8.20 -12.03 18.07
CA GLU A 221 -8.84 -13.10 18.84
C GLU A 221 -7.87 -13.80 19.81
N ASP A 222 -6.57 -13.75 19.49
CA ASP A 222 -5.49 -14.28 20.33
C ASP A 222 -5.20 -13.40 21.56
N LEU A 223 -5.81 -12.22 21.67
CA LEU A 223 -5.63 -11.33 22.80
C LEU A 223 -6.80 -11.44 23.79
N GLU A 224 -6.45 -11.72 25.03
CA GLU A 224 -7.39 -11.68 26.15
C GLU A 224 -7.09 -10.51 27.08
N PHE A 225 -8.15 -9.97 27.66
CA PHE A 225 -8.05 -9.07 28.80
C PHE A 225 -7.86 -9.96 30.03
N THR A 226 -6.80 -9.72 30.80
CA THR A 226 -6.51 -10.47 32.03
C THR A 226 -6.84 -9.64 33.27
N ASN A 227 -6.76 -8.32 33.17
CA ASN A 227 -6.98 -7.39 34.27
C ASN A 227 -7.70 -6.14 33.78
N ILE A 228 -8.66 -5.65 34.55
CA ILE A 228 -9.42 -4.43 34.30
C ILE A 228 -9.53 -3.67 35.62
N ASN A 229 -8.98 -2.46 35.68
CA ASN A 229 -9.10 -1.59 36.84
C ASN A 229 -9.57 -0.19 36.44
N GLN A 230 -10.79 0.14 36.85
CA GLN A 230 -11.39 1.44 36.64
C GLN A 230 -11.06 2.37 37.80
N ASN A 231 -10.49 3.54 37.49
CA ASN A 231 -10.35 4.63 38.44
C ASN A 231 -11.34 5.75 38.13
N ILE A 232 -12.14 6.11 39.13
CA ILE A 232 -13.07 7.24 39.10
C ILE A 232 -12.66 8.37 40.07
N ARG A 233 -11.58 8.19 40.85
CA ARG A 233 -11.10 9.12 41.89
C ARG A 233 -9.75 9.74 41.48
N GLY A 234 -9.65 11.08 41.51
CA GLY A 234 -8.41 11.81 41.17
C GLY A 234 -8.14 11.94 39.66
N GLY A 235 -9.08 11.50 38.82
CA GLY A 235 -8.98 11.43 37.37
C GLY A 235 -9.70 10.19 36.87
N TRP A 236 -10.29 10.24 35.68
CA TRP A 236 -10.92 9.06 35.09
C TRP A 236 -9.88 8.29 34.30
N SER A 237 -9.66 7.02 34.64
CA SER A 237 -8.76 6.17 33.86
C SER A 237 -9.23 4.72 33.86
N LEU A 238 -9.00 4.01 32.77
CA LEU A 238 -9.18 2.56 32.68
C LEU A 238 -7.80 1.92 32.47
N ASN A 239 -7.39 1.10 33.42
CA ASN A 239 -6.18 0.31 33.32
C ASN A 239 -6.56 -1.08 32.81
N ILE A 240 -5.92 -1.55 31.75
CA ILE A 240 -6.15 -2.87 31.18
C ILE A 240 -4.82 -3.61 31.00
N ASP A 241 -4.86 -4.91 31.26
CA ASP A 241 -3.76 -5.81 30.91
C ASP A 241 -4.22 -6.75 29.81
N LEU A 242 -3.43 -6.84 28.73
CA LEU A 242 -3.67 -7.75 27.63
C LEU A 242 -2.63 -8.86 27.65
N LYS A 243 -3.06 -10.09 27.35
CA LYS A 243 -2.18 -11.25 27.19
C LYS A 243 -2.46 -11.91 25.85
N ASN A 244 -1.39 -12.28 25.14
CA ASN A 244 -1.49 -13.14 23.98
C ASN A 244 -1.60 -14.60 24.45
N THR A 245 -2.70 -15.26 24.10
CA THR A 245 -3.00 -16.64 24.53
C THR A 245 -2.09 -17.68 23.88
N LYS A 246 -1.53 -17.39 22.70
CA LYS A 246 -0.61 -18.29 21.97
C LYS A 246 0.80 -18.22 22.50
N THR A 247 1.29 -17.01 22.82
CA THR A 247 2.70 -16.79 23.19
C THR A 247 2.92 -16.54 24.67
N GLY A 248 1.87 -16.25 25.43
CA GLY A 248 1.94 -15.88 26.84
C GLY A 248 2.46 -14.45 27.09
N SER A 249 2.89 -13.74 26.05
CA SER A 249 3.33 -12.34 26.12
C SER A 249 2.23 -11.46 26.71
N SER A 250 2.60 -10.43 27.46
CA SER A 250 1.66 -9.49 28.07
C SER A 250 2.12 -8.05 27.92
N THR A 251 1.16 -7.13 27.83
CA THR A 251 1.41 -5.69 27.81
C THR A 251 1.75 -5.13 29.20
N GLY A 252 1.50 -5.91 30.27
CA GLY A 252 1.33 -5.35 31.61
C GLY A 252 0.19 -4.32 31.60
N ASN A 253 0.31 -3.29 32.44
CA ASN A 253 -0.69 -2.24 32.59
C ASN A 253 -0.60 -1.19 31.47
N ILE A 254 -1.68 -1.09 30.70
CA ILE A 254 -2.00 -0.01 29.78
C ILE A 254 -2.99 0.94 30.48
N LYS A 255 -2.58 2.18 30.72
CA LYS A 255 -3.43 3.18 31.39
C LYS A 255 -4.08 4.13 30.39
N LEU A 256 -5.38 3.95 30.16
CA LEU A 256 -6.18 4.84 29.31
C LEU A 256 -6.73 5.99 30.16
N ASP A 257 -6.09 7.15 30.08
CA ASP A 257 -6.51 8.35 30.82
C ASP A 257 -7.62 9.11 30.08
N PHE A 258 -8.80 9.22 30.68
CA PHE A 258 -9.97 9.84 30.07
C PHE A 258 -10.22 11.26 30.60
N LYS A 259 -10.80 12.10 29.74
CA LYS A 259 -11.36 13.39 30.11
C LYS A 259 -12.80 13.24 30.57
N LYS A 260 -13.10 13.88 31.69
CA LYS A 260 -14.47 14.11 32.12
C LYS A 260 -15.13 15.10 31.15
N PRO A 261 -16.28 14.79 30.55
CA PRO A 261 -16.98 15.73 29.70
C PRO A 261 -17.51 16.90 30.55
N ASP A 262 -17.39 18.11 30.02
CA ASP A 262 -18.08 19.27 30.60
C ASP A 262 -19.59 19.01 30.57
N LYS A 263 -20.31 19.47 31.60
CA LYS A 263 -21.77 19.24 31.75
C LYS A 263 -22.62 19.69 30.55
N LYS A 264 -22.06 20.44 29.60
CA LYS A 264 -22.74 20.99 28.42
C LYS A 264 -22.55 20.15 27.14
N LEU A 265 -21.63 19.19 27.11
CA LEU A 265 -21.40 18.37 25.90
C LEU A 265 -22.42 17.23 25.83
N SER A 266 -23.18 17.19 24.74
CA SER A 266 -24.02 16.05 24.41
C SER A 266 -23.18 14.83 23.99
N ASN A 267 -23.76 13.63 24.08
CA ASN A 267 -23.09 12.41 23.61
C ASN A 267 -22.66 12.51 22.13
N LYS A 268 -23.45 13.15 21.27
CA LYS A 268 -23.10 13.35 19.86
C LYS A 268 -21.85 14.25 19.69
N GLU A 269 -21.72 15.29 20.51
CA GLU A 269 -20.54 16.17 20.48
C GLU A 269 -19.30 15.48 21.06
N ILE A 270 -19.47 14.65 22.09
CA ILE A 270 -18.41 13.79 22.62
C ILE A 270 -17.91 12.85 21.53
N ASP A 271 -18.83 12.13 20.87
CA ASP A 271 -18.51 11.18 19.81
C ASP A 271 -17.78 11.88 18.66
N ALA A 272 -18.28 13.04 18.19
CA ALA A 272 -17.63 13.80 17.12
C ALA A 272 -16.20 14.25 17.49
N LYS A 273 -16.01 14.79 18.71
CA LYS A 273 -14.67 15.20 19.19
C LYS A 273 -13.71 14.03 19.30
N ASN A 274 -14.16 12.90 19.81
CA ASN A 274 -13.32 11.70 19.94
C ASN A 274 -13.03 11.07 18.57
N GLU A 275 -13.99 11.01 17.66
CA GLU A 275 -13.78 10.56 16.29
C GLU A 275 -12.71 11.40 15.59
N GLU A 276 -12.78 12.74 15.71
CA GLU A 276 -11.74 13.65 15.20
C GLU A 276 -10.39 13.45 15.90
N ALA A 277 -10.41 13.11 17.19
CA ALA A 277 -9.20 12.85 17.96
C ALA A 277 -8.54 11.49 17.65
N SER A 278 -9.28 10.53 17.11
CA SER A 278 -8.81 9.16 16.88
C SER A 278 -7.57 9.08 16.00
N PHE A 279 -6.57 8.35 16.50
CA PHE A 279 -5.34 7.94 15.87
C PHE A 279 -5.61 7.17 14.60
N ALA A 280 -6.57 6.24 14.58
CA ALA A 280 -6.90 5.50 13.36
C ALA A 280 -7.36 6.46 12.25
N LYS A 281 -8.30 7.36 12.55
CA LYS A 281 -8.77 8.38 11.60
C LYS A 281 -7.64 9.33 11.17
N LYS A 282 -6.86 9.85 12.12
CA LYS A 282 -5.71 10.73 11.85
C LYS A 282 -4.61 10.02 11.04
N MET A 283 -4.37 8.74 11.31
CA MET A 283 -3.40 7.92 10.59
C MET A 283 -3.85 7.73 9.14
N VAL A 284 -5.11 7.35 8.92
CA VAL A 284 -5.68 7.25 7.59
C VAL A 284 -5.55 8.60 6.86
N GLN A 285 -5.97 9.70 7.48
CA GLN A 285 -5.85 11.02 6.85
C GLN A 285 -4.39 11.36 6.51
N LYS A 286 -3.44 11.12 7.42
CA LYS A 286 -2.01 11.33 7.16
C LYS A 286 -1.49 10.45 6.02
N ILE A 287 -1.92 9.20 5.92
CA ILE A 287 -1.57 8.32 4.80
C ILE A 287 -2.09 8.96 3.51
N LEU A 288 -3.37 9.35 3.46
CA LEU A 288 -3.99 9.96 2.29
C LEU A 288 -3.31 11.28 1.89
N ASP A 289 -3.07 12.18 2.83
CA ASP A 289 -2.38 13.47 2.56
C ASP A 289 -0.98 13.26 1.98
N ARG A 290 -0.27 12.20 2.41
CA ARG A 290 1.05 11.86 1.87
C ARG A 290 0.99 11.23 0.50
N LEU A 291 -0.12 10.57 0.15
CA LEU A 291 -0.38 10.11 -1.20
C LEU A 291 -0.80 11.29 -2.11
N ASP A 292 -1.51 12.30 -1.59
CA ASP A 292 -2.06 13.43 -2.37
C ASP A 292 -1.00 14.50 -2.75
N ASN A 293 -0.03 14.76 -1.86
CA ASN A 293 0.93 15.87 -2.02
C ASN A 293 1.99 15.65 -3.12
N THR A 294 1.71 15.93 -4.40
CA THR A 294 2.70 16.05 -5.53
C THR A 294 3.63 14.85 -5.81
N PHE A 295 3.63 13.85 -4.94
CA PHE A 295 4.49 12.69 -4.88
C PHE A 295 4.04 11.61 -5.88
N ILE A 296 2.73 11.58 -6.16
CA ILE A 296 2.06 10.59 -6.99
C ILE A 296 1.79 11.13 -8.40
N GLU A 297 2.33 12.26 -8.88
CA GLU A 297 2.00 12.61 -10.27
C GLU A 297 2.66 11.64 -11.26
N ASN A 298 3.95 11.34 -11.07
CA ASN A 298 4.71 10.49 -11.99
C ASN A 298 4.54 8.98 -11.74
N ILE A 299 4.08 8.58 -10.55
CA ILE A 299 3.95 7.17 -10.17
C ILE A 299 2.79 6.46 -10.90
N PRO A 300 1.54 6.93 -10.85
CA PRO A 300 0.42 6.43 -11.63
C PRO A 300 0.61 6.68 -13.12
N LYS A 301 1.28 7.77 -13.53
CA LYS A 301 1.73 7.98 -14.92
C LYS A 301 2.61 6.81 -15.38
N THR A 302 3.61 6.46 -14.58
CA THR A 302 4.49 5.31 -14.84
C THR A 302 3.68 4.02 -14.92
N PHE A 303 2.78 3.77 -13.95
CA PHE A 303 1.94 2.58 -13.95
C PHE A 303 0.96 2.52 -15.13
N TYR A 304 0.38 3.64 -15.53
CA TYR A 304 -0.48 3.75 -16.70
C TYR A 304 0.28 3.38 -17.98
N LEU A 305 1.50 3.92 -18.17
CA LEU A 305 2.37 3.54 -19.28
C LEU A 305 2.69 2.05 -19.24
N ILE A 306 3.08 1.49 -18.09
CA ILE A 306 3.37 0.06 -17.96
C ILE A 306 2.16 -0.79 -18.38
N LEU A 307 0.95 -0.41 -17.96
CA LEU A 307 -0.28 -1.13 -18.31
C LEU A 307 -0.64 -0.98 -19.80
N LEU A 308 -0.38 0.16 -20.43
CA LEU A 308 -0.52 0.32 -21.89
C LEU A 308 0.44 -0.58 -22.68
N LEU A 309 1.59 -0.90 -22.09
CA LEU A 309 2.58 -1.80 -22.68
C LEU A 309 2.25 -3.29 -22.41
N ASP A 310 1.35 -3.59 -21.46
CA ASP A 310 1.03 -4.94 -20.98
C ASP A 310 -0.13 -5.58 -21.77
N ASP A 311 0.12 -5.93 -23.04
CA ASP A 311 -0.90 -6.48 -23.96
C ASP A 311 -1.57 -7.77 -23.45
N ASN A 312 -0.91 -8.51 -22.54
CA ASN A 312 -1.39 -9.79 -22.01
C ASN A 312 -1.84 -9.70 -20.54
N ASN A 313 -1.92 -8.50 -19.95
CA ASN A 313 -2.30 -8.27 -18.55
C ASN A 313 -1.47 -9.10 -17.54
N GLN A 314 -0.22 -9.44 -17.87
CA GLN A 314 0.66 -10.28 -17.04
C GLN A 314 1.31 -9.51 -15.89
N VAL A 315 1.43 -8.19 -16.04
CA VAL A 315 2.08 -7.30 -15.08
C VAL A 315 1.08 -6.68 -14.11
N ALA A 316 -0.16 -6.45 -14.54
CA ALA A 316 -1.18 -5.81 -13.70
C ALA A 316 -1.36 -6.47 -12.32
N ALA A 317 -1.37 -7.81 -12.25
CA ALA A 317 -1.52 -8.54 -11.00
C ALA A 317 -0.35 -8.28 -10.02
N LYS A 318 0.88 -8.11 -10.54
CA LYS A 318 2.07 -7.80 -9.74
C LYS A 318 2.17 -6.32 -9.40
N LEU A 319 1.56 -5.46 -10.23
CA LEU A 319 1.67 -4.02 -10.09
C LEU A 319 1.10 -3.56 -8.76
N SER A 320 -0.09 -4.04 -8.36
CA SER A 320 -0.75 -3.68 -7.10
C SER A 320 0.16 -3.87 -5.87
N GLU A 321 0.87 -5.00 -5.80
CA GLU A 321 1.82 -5.28 -4.72
C GLU A 321 3.01 -4.31 -4.75
N VAL A 322 3.52 -4.00 -5.94
CA VAL A 322 4.60 -3.01 -6.11
C VAL A 322 4.14 -1.60 -5.71
N ILE A 323 2.97 -1.13 -6.18
CA ILE A 323 2.40 0.17 -5.78
C ILE A 323 2.30 0.24 -4.26
N THR A 324 1.79 -0.82 -3.64
CA THR A 324 1.57 -0.90 -2.20
C THR A 324 2.89 -0.80 -1.43
N ASN A 325 3.87 -1.64 -1.77
CA ASN A 325 5.16 -1.68 -1.07
C ASN A 325 5.94 -0.38 -1.24
N GLN A 326 5.94 0.18 -2.45
CA GLN A 326 6.63 1.44 -2.73
C GLN A 326 5.97 2.63 -2.00
N SER A 327 4.64 2.71 -2.04
CA SER A 327 3.89 3.73 -1.31
C SER A 327 4.13 3.62 0.20
N TYR A 328 4.13 2.41 0.75
CA TYR A 328 4.44 2.15 2.16
C TYR A 328 5.86 2.63 2.53
N ASN A 329 6.87 2.21 1.77
CA ASN A 329 8.27 2.56 2.02
C ASN A 329 8.52 4.07 2.01
N PHE A 330 7.77 4.82 1.22
CA PHE A 330 7.84 6.27 1.22
C PHE A 330 7.24 6.91 2.48
N ILE A 331 6.08 6.42 2.91
CA ILE A 331 5.36 7.05 4.02
C ILE A 331 5.88 6.61 5.40
N LYS A 332 6.51 5.44 5.50
CA LYS A 332 6.86 4.83 6.81
C LYS A 332 7.80 5.70 7.66
N ASN A 333 8.66 6.49 7.04
CA ASN A 333 9.56 7.38 7.78
C ASN A 333 8.93 8.76 8.08
N LYS A 334 7.70 9.02 7.61
CA LYS A 334 7.04 10.34 7.65
C LYS A 334 5.85 10.38 8.61
N ILE A 335 5.44 9.24 9.14
CA ILE A 335 4.27 9.12 10.01
C ILE A 335 4.70 8.44 11.31
N PRO A 336 4.51 9.08 12.48
CA PRO A 336 4.86 8.47 13.77
C PRO A 336 4.16 7.12 13.99
N PHE A 337 4.83 6.19 14.67
CA PHE A 337 4.35 4.85 15.06
C PHE A 337 4.03 3.88 13.92
N ILE A 338 4.12 4.29 12.66
CA ILE A 338 3.85 3.41 11.52
C ILE A 338 4.82 2.22 11.39
N ASN A 339 5.98 2.31 12.07
CA ASN A 339 6.95 1.23 12.15
C ASN A 339 6.62 0.19 13.23
N TYR A 340 5.61 0.45 14.08
CA TYR A 340 5.13 -0.54 15.05
C TYR A 340 4.33 -1.59 14.31
N LYS A 341 4.58 -2.87 14.56
CA LYS A 341 4.18 -3.96 13.65
C LYS A 341 2.68 -3.99 13.32
N PHE A 342 1.82 -3.78 14.32
CA PHE A 342 0.37 -3.77 14.12
C PHE A 342 -0.13 -2.50 13.41
N VAL A 343 0.52 -1.35 13.63
CA VAL A 343 0.26 -0.09 12.93
C VAL A 343 0.74 -0.19 11.48
N GLU A 344 1.89 -0.81 11.24
CA GLU A 344 2.42 -1.12 9.91
C GLU A 344 1.41 -1.96 9.12
N LYS A 345 0.90 -3.05 9.72
CA LYS A 345 -0.13 -3.90 9.11
C LYS A 345 -1.37 -3.08 8.73
N PHE A 346 -1.83 -2.21 9.63
CA PHE A 346 -2.94 -1.30 9.36
C PHE A 346 -2.64 -0.36 8.19
N ALA A 347 -1.50 0.34 8.21
CA ALA A 347 -1.12 1.26 7.15
C ALA A 347 -0.98 0.57 5.79
N LYS A 348 -0.34 -0.60 5.73
CA LYS A 348 -0.23 -1.41 4.51
C LYS A 348 -1.60 -1.80 3.97
N LYS A 349 -2.56 -2.15 4.82
CA LYS A 349 -3.95 -2.45 4.42
C LYS A 349 -4.62 -1.23 3.75
N ILE A 350 -4.51 -0.04 4.35
CA ILE A 350 -5.07 1.20 3.78
C ILE A 350 -4.44 1.51 2.42
N ILE A 351 -3.11 1.46 2.34
CA ILE A 351 -2.37 1.73 1.10
C ILE A 351 -2.72 0.71 0.03
N ALA A 352 -2.85 -0.58 0.37
CA ALA A 352 -3.23 -1.62 -0.58
C ALA A 352 -4.62 -1.38 -1.18
N LYS A 353 -5.60 -0.97 -0.36
CA LYS A 353 -6.93 -0.59 -0.83
C LYS A 353 -6.87 0.58 -1.82
N GLN A 354 -6.11 1.63 -1.49
CA GLN A 354 -5.95 2.78 -2.39
C GLN A 354 -5.22 2.38 -3.67
N SER A 355 -4.14 1.60 -3.56
CA SER A 355 -3.37 1.09 -4.69
C SER A 355 -4.23 0.28 -5.66
N LYS A 356 -5.12 -0.58 -5.13
CA LYS A 356 -6.09 -1.32 -5.93
C LYS A 356 -7.08 -0.39 -6.63
N LYS A 357 -7.67 0.58 -5.93
CA LYS A 357 -8.60 1.55 -6.54
C LYS A 357 -7.94 2.31 -7.69
N VAL A 358 -6.71 2.77 -7.49
CA VAL A 358 -5.89 3.40 -8.53
C VAL A 358 -5.70 2.46 -9.71
N LEU A 359 -5.28 1.22 -9.47
CA LEU A 359 -5.06 0.24 -10.52
C LEU A 359 -6.34 -0.04 -11.34
N ASP A 360 -7.47 -0.25 -10.67
CA ASP A 360 -8.76 -0.49 -11.30
C ASP A 360 -9.19 0.71 -12.18
N LEU A 361 -8.97 1.95 -11.70
CA LEU A 361 -9.22 3.17 -12.48
C LEU A 361 -8.35 3.23 -13.73
N LEU A 362 -7.04 2.97 -13.60
CA LEU A 362 -6.11 2.97 -14.73
C LEU A 362 -6.49 1.91 -15.77
N GLN A 363 -6.79 0.69 -15.34
CA GLN A 363 -7.21 -0.40 -16.24
C GLN A 363 -8.52 -0.09 -16.96
N ASN A 364 -9.52 0.45 -16.26
CA ASN A 364 -10.79 0.84 -16.88
C ASN A 364 -10.60 1.94 -17.92
N ARG A 365 -9.66 2.86 -17.70
CA ARG A 365 -9.33 3.90 -18.67
C ARG A 365 -8.63 3.34 -19.90
N ILE A 366 -7.71 2.40 -19.73
CA ILE A 366 -7.05 1.72 -20.86
C ILE A 366 -8.09 1.00 -21.71
N LYS A 367 -9.01 0.24 -21.10
CA LYS A 367 -10.12 -0.41 -21.81
C LYS A 367 -10.95 0.58 -22.62
N ARG A 368 -11.34 1.71 -22.02
CA ARG A 368 -12.10 2.77 -22.72
C ARG A 368 -11.32 3.47 -23.83
N ALA A 369 -10.00 3.49 -23.75
CA ALA A 369 -9.14 4.10 -24.77
C ALA A 369 -8.77 3.13 -25.90
N GLN A 370 -9.14 1.85 -25.77
CA GLN A 370 -8.94 0.79 -26.75
C GLN A 370 -10.26 0.37 -27.44
N SER A 371 -11.41 0.62 -26.81
CA SER A 371 -12.75 0.62 -27.41
C SER A 371 -13.00 1.90 -28.19
#